data_AF-A0A6P1IER7-F1
#
_entry.id   AF-A0A6P1IER7-F1
#
_cell.length_a   1.000
_cell.length_b   1.000
_cell.length_c   1.000
_cell.angle_alpha   90.00
_cell.angle_beta   90.00
_cell.angle_gamma   90.00
#
_symmetry.space_group_name_H-M   'P 1'
#
loop_
_entity.id
_entity.type
_entity.pdbx_description
1 polymer ?
#
loop_
_entity_poly.entity_id
_entity_poly.type
_entity_poly.pdbx_seq_one_letter_code
_entity_poly.pdbx_strand_id
1 'polypeptide(L)'
;MCTYIDTTSLATIQRVSPEATIVAVPDWDDCLTTLQRGQADAASTDDSILAGLAAQDPNLKIVGPELESEPYGIGVNKHDDELVRFSTAPWSDCARTVPGWLSTTSG
;
A
#
# COMPACT_ATOMS: atom_id res chain seq x y z
N MET A 1 15.36 7.19 -0.21
CA MET A 1 13.98 6.71 0.01
C MET A 1 14.02 5.42 0.82
N CYS A 2 13.16 5.28 1.82
CA CYS A 2 13.03 4.07 2.64
C CYS A 2 11.85 3.20 2.18
N THR A 3 12.02 1.88 2.19
CA THR A 3 10.98 0.89 1.89
C THR A 3 11.27 -0.42 2.62
N TYR A 4 10.26 -1.27 2.81
CA TYR A 4 10.46 -2.61 3.34
C TYR A 4 11.08 -3.54 2.28
N ILE A 5 11.97 -4.44 2.71
CA ILE A 5 12.65 -5.45 1.86
C ILE A 5 11.65 -6.43 1.21
N ASP A 6 11.88 -6.85 -0.03
CA ASP A 6 11.01 -7.83 -0.72
C ASP A 6 9.53 -7.41 -0.87
N THR A 7 9.26 -6.11 -0.96
CA THR A 7 7.93 -5.57 -1.32
C THR A 7 7.81 -5.24 -2.80
N THR A 8 6.57 -5.13 -3.28
CA THR A 8 6.23 -4.52 -4.56
C THR A 8 6.74 -3.07 -4.64
N SER A 9 6.63 -2.32 -3.55
CA SER A 9 7.08 -0.94 -3.41
C SER A 9 8.55 -0.75 -3.81
N LEU A 10 9.42 -1.71 -3.49
CA LEU A 10 10.84 -1.67 -3.90
C LEU A 10 10.99 -1.65 -5.43
N ALA A 11 10.26 -2.53 -6.13
CA ALA A 11 10.30 -2.58 -7.59
C ALA A 11 9.69 -1.32 -8.22
N THR A 12 8.61 -0.79 -7.62
CA THR A 12 7.97 0.46 -8.05
C THR A 12 8.93 1.64 -7.98
N ILE A 13 9.64 1.82 -6.86
CA ILE A 13 10.61 2.92 -6.68
C ILE A 13 11.74 2.83 -7.71
N GLN A 14 12.29 1.63 -7.93
CA GLN A 14 13.35 1.43 -8.93
C GLN A 14 12.91 1.81 -10.35
N ARG A 15 11.62 1.65 -10.67
CA ARG A 15 11.05 1.99 -11.98
C ARG A 15 10.72 3.47 -12.12
N VAL A 16 10.11 4.07 -11.09
CA VAL A 16 9.61 5.45 -11.13
C VAL A 16 10.72 6.46 -10.81
N SER A 17 11.66 6.09 -9.94
CA SER A 17 12.75 6.94 -9.48
C SER A 17 14.07 6.15 -9.40
N PRO A 18 14.66 5.76 -10.54
CA PRO A 18 15.88 4.94 -10.59
C PRO A 18 17.11 5.62 -9.97
N GLU A 19 17.12 6.95 -9.89
CA GLU A 19 18.18 7.76 -9.29
C GLU A 19 18.10 7.79 -7.74
N ALA A 20 17.00 7.31 -7.14
CA ALA A 20 16.84 7.36 -5.70
C ALA A 20 17.75 6.33 -5.01
N THR A 21 18.51 6.77 -4.00
CA THR A 21 19.17 5.84 -3.09
C THR A 21 18.13 5.15 -2.22
N ILE A 22 18.09 3.82 -2.30
CA ILE A 22 17.10 3.00 -1.58
C ILE A 22 17.71 2.50 -0.28
N VAL A 23 17.00 2.75 0.82
CA VAL A 23 17.23 2.15 2.12
C VAL A 23 16.15 1.09 2.32
N ALA A 24 16.54 -0.18 2.27
CA ALA A 24 15.61 -1.29 2.45
C ALA A 24 15.72 -1.83 3.87
N VAL A 25 14.60 -1.90 4.59
CA VAL A 25 14.53 -2.31 6.00
C VAL A 25 13.60 -3.51 6.20
N PRO A 26 13.79 -4.31 7.27
CA PRO A 26 12.92 -5.45 7.57
C PRO A 26 11.67 -5.09 8.38
N ASP A 27 11.48 -3.82 8.76
CA ASP A 27 10.35 -3.34 9.54
C ASP A 27 9.99 -1.90 9.14
N TRP A 28 8.70 -1.55 9.13
CA TRP A 28 8.24 -0.19 8.81
C TRP A 28 8.59 0.83 9.90
N ASP A 29 8.69 0.39 11.16
CA ASP A 29 9.12 1.24 12.28
C ASP A 29 10.59 1.65 12.13
N ASP A 30 11.41 0.82 11.46
CA ASP A 30 12.77 1.20 11.08
C ASP A 30 12.76 2.32 10.05
N CYS A 31 11.84 2.29 9.06
CA CYS A 31 11.69 3.41 8.13
C CYS A 31 11.28 4.70 8.83
N LEU A 32 10.38 4.63 9.81
CA LEU A 32 10.01 5.79 10.62
C LEU A 32 11.23 6.37 11.34
N THR A 33 12.01 5.49 11.98
CA THR A 33 13.22 5.90 12.70
C THR A 33 14.28 6.48 11.76
N THR A 34 14.47 5.92 10.57
CA THR A 34 15.37 6.42 9.53
C THR A 34 14.96 7.82 9.06
N LEU A 35 13.65 8.07 8.87
CA LEU A 35 13.13 9.41 8.55
C LEU A 35 13.39 10.41 9.69
N GLN A 36 13.08 10.03 10.93
CA GLN A 36 13.27 10.90 12.10
C GLN A 36 14.74 11.25 12.35
N ARG A 37 15.66 10.36 12.00
CA ARG A 37 17.11 10.58 12.11
C ARG A 37 17.69 11.33 10.91
N GLY A 38 16.89 11.68 9.91
CA GLY A 38 17.33 12.33 8.68
C GLY A 38 18.24 11.45 7.82
N GLN A 39 18.14 10.13 7.96
CA GLN A 39 18.92 9.16 7.19
C GLN A 39 18.24 8.80 5.85
N ALA A 40 16.95 9.12 5.71
CA ALA A 40 16.21 9.09 4.46
C ALA A 40 15.30 10.32 4.37
N ASP A 41 15.05 10.80 3.16
CA ASP A 41 14.21 11.99 2.93
C ASP A 41 12.71 11.66 2.77
N ALA A 42 12.38 10.41 2.42
CA ALA A 42 11.01 9.97 2.16
C ALA A 42 10.89 8.44 2.31
N ALA A 43 9.69 7.96 2.63
CA ALA A 43 9.31 6.55 2.56
C ALA A 43 8.25 6.36 1.47
N SER A 44 8.23 5.18 0.84
CA SER A 44 7.24 4.81 -0.18
C SER A 44 6.73 3.40 0.06
N THR A 45 5.41 3.30 0.18
CA THR A 45 4.62 2.08 0.34
C THR A 45 3.15 2.45 0.13
N ASP A 46 2.26 1.49 0.30
CA ASP A 46 0.82 1.71 0.26
C ASP A 46 0.31 2.82 1.21
N ASP A 47 -0.84 3.36 0.86
CA ASP A 47 -1.48 4.48 1.55
C ASP A 47 -1.83 4.15 3.00
N SER A 48 -2.21 2.91 3.28
CA SER A 48 -2.63 2.45 4.60
C SER A 48 -1.47 2.43 5.60
N ILE A 49 -0.29 1.97 5.19
CA ILE A 49 0.93 1.97 5.98
C ILE A 49 1.43 3.41 6.11
N LEU A 50 1.44 4.20 5.03
CA LEU A 50 1.82 5.61 5.10
C LEU A 50 0.90 6.41 6.07
N ALA A 51 -0.39 6.10 6.11
CA ALA A 51 -1.33 6.69 7.06
C ALA A 51 -1.01 6.29 8.50
N GLY A 52 -0.64 5.03 8.73
CA GLY A 52 -0.15 4.55 10.03
C GLY A 52 1.10 5.31 10.49
N LEU A 53 2.09 5.48 9.60
CA LEU A 53 3.32 6.22 9.89
C LEU A 53 3.03 7.71 10.19
N ALA A 54 2.15 8.35 9.41
CA ALA A 54 1.76 9.74 9.63
C ALA A 54 0.94 9.94 10.93
N ALA A 55 0.19 8.92 11.36
CA ALA A 55 -0.49 8.94 12.65
C ALA A 55 0.49 8.83 13.83
N GLN A 56 1.64 8.15 13.63
CA GLN A 56 2.68 8.02 14.64
C GLN A 56 3.60 9.25 14.73
N ASP A 57 3.82 9.96 13.62
CA ASP A 57 4.63 11.19 13.59
C ASP A 57 3.90 12.34 12.87
N PRO A 58 3.45 13.37 13.60
CA PRO A 58 2.69 14.48 13.03
C PRO A 58 3.51 15.39 12.10
N ASN A 59 4.83 15.23 12.05
CA ASN A 59 5.68 15.96 11.10
C ASN A 59 5.68 15.32 9.70
N LEU A 60 5.16 14.09 9.58
CA LEU A 60 5.02 13.40 8.31
C LEU A 60 3.71 13.77 7.63
N LYS A 61 3.75 13.82 6.30
CA LYS A 61 2.59 14.03 5.45
C LYS A 61 2.71 13.14 4.22
N ILE A 62 1.59 12.54 3.83
CA ILE A 62 1.48 11.83 2.56
C ILE A 62 1.44 12.87 1.44
N VAL A 63 2.30 12.70 0.44
CA VAL A 63 2.46 13.65 -0.67
C VAL A 63 2.60 12.93 -2.00
N GLY A 64 2.23 13.62 -3.07
CA GLY A 64 2.36 13.10 -4.44
C GLY A 64 1.14 12.34 -4.93
N PRO A 65 1.12 11.97 -6.22
CA PRO A 65 0.09 11.09 -6.77
C PRO A 65 0.33 9.64 -6.33
N GLU A 66 -0.72 8.82 -6.44
CA GLU A 66 -0.63 7.37 -6.31
C GLU A 66 0.38 6.82 -7.35
N LEU A 67 1.34 6.02 -6.89
CA LEU A 67 2.40 5.49 -7.75
C LEU A 67 1.95 4.23 -8.51
N GLU A 68 1.25 3.33 -7.82
CA GLU A 68 0.64 2.12 -8.37
C GLU A 68 -0.61 1.74 -7.57
N SER A 69 -1.49 0.96 -8.18
CA SER A 69 -2.62 0.37 -7.48
C SER A 69 -2.16 -0.84 -6.68
N GLU A 70 -2.46 -0.86 -5.38
CA GLU A 70 -2.06 -1.93 -4.45
C GLU A 70 -3.30 -2.65 -3.89
N PRO A 71 -3.95 -3.52 -4.69
CA PRO A 71 -5.13 -4.25 -4.24
C PRO A 71 -4.74 -5.31 -3.22
N TYR A 72 -5.22 -5.16 -1.98
CA TYR A 72 -5.07 -6.18 -0.96
C TYR A 72 -5.91 -7.41 -1.26
N GLY A 73 -5.27 -8.58 -1.16
CA GLY A 73 -5.91 -9.88 -1.29
C GLY A 73 -5.57 -10.79 -0.12
N ILE A 74 -6.43 -11.76 0.15
CA ILE A 74 -6.15 -12.81 1.12
C ILE A 74 -5.35 -13.91 0.42
N GLY A 75 -4.12 -14.14 0.87
CA GLY A 75 -3.28 -15.23 0.39
C GLY A 75 -3.83 -16.59 0.85
N VAL A 76 -4.16 -17.47 -0.09
CA VAL A 76 -4.64 -18.84 0.16
C VAL A 76 -3.86 -19.83 -0.70
N ASN A 77 -3.84 -21.11 -0.30
CA ASN A 77 -3.21 -22.14 -1.12
C ASN A 77 -3.93 -22.23 -2.48
N LYS A 78 -3.18 -22.21 -3.57
CA LYS A 78 -3.72 -22.25 -4.95
C LYS A 78 -4.59 -23.49 -5.23
N HIS A 79 -4.40 -24.57 -4.49
CA HIS A 79 -5.11 -25.84 -4.69
C HIS A 79 -6.30 -26.02 -3.74
N ASP A 80 -6.60 -25.03 -2.89
CA ASP A 80 -7.72 -25.05 -1.96
C ASP A 80 -8.86 -24.14 -2.46
N ASP A 81 -9.58 -24.64 -3.47
CA ASP A 81 -10.68 -23.91 -4.10
C ASP A 81 -11.83 -23.58 -3.12
N GLU A 82 -12.01 -24.41 -2.08
CA GLU A 82 -12.99 -24.16 -1.03
C GLU A 82 -12.58 -22.96 -0.19
N LEU A 83 -11.30 -22.89 0.21
CA LEU A 83 -10.77 -21.76 0.96
C LEU A 83 -10.72 -20.46 0.12
N VAL A 84 -10.44 -20.55 -1.19
CA VAL A 84 -10.54 -19.40 -2.11
C VAL A 84 -11.97 -18.87 -2.15
N ARG A 85 -12.97 -19.75 -2.29
CA ARG A 85 -14.38 -19.33 -2.34
C ARG A 85 -14.86 -18.79 -1.00
N PHE A 86 -14.47 -19.43 0.09
CA PHE A 86 -14.82 -18.98 1.44
C PHE A 86 -14.21 -17.63 1.77
N SER A 87 -12.94 -17.39 1.41
CA SER A 87 -12.25 -16.13 1.68
C SER A 87 -12.80 -14.98 0.85
N THR A 88 -13.30 -15.23 -0.36
CA THR A 88 -13.86 -14.21 -1.28
C THR A 88 -15.36 -13.99 -1.12
N ALA A 89 -16.12 -14.96 -0.60
CA ALA A 89 -17.57 -14.89 -0.47
C ALA A 89 -18.08 -13.71 0.39
N PRO A 90 -17.52 -13.39 1.56
CA PRO A 90 -17.94 -12.24 2.36
C PRO A 90 -17.75 -10.90 1.64
N TRP A 91 -16.73 -10.81 0.78
CA TRP A 91 -16.38 -9.60 0.05
C TRP A 91 -17.17 -9.44 -1.25
N SER A 92 -17.86 -10.49 -1.71
CA SER A 92 -18.66 -10.48 -2.94
C SER A 92 -19.84 -9.50 -2.90
N ASP A 93 -20.29 -9.11 -1.71
CA ASP A 93 -21.31 -8.08 -1.51
C ASP A 93 -20.69 -6.67 -1.45
N CYS A 94 -19.49 -6.52 -0.86
CA CYS A 94 -18.73 -5.26 -0.87
C CYS A 94 -18.17 -4.90 -2.25
N ALA A 95 -17.78 -5.91 -3.04
CA ALA A 95 -17.27 -5.73 -4.40
C ALA A 95 -18.34 -5.22 -5.39
N ARG A 96 -19.62 -5.32 -5.04
CA ARG A 96 -20.72 -4.72 -5.81
C ARG A 96 -20.90 -3.22 -5.56
N THR A 97 -20.19 -2.64 -4.59
CA THR A 97 -20.38 -1.23 -4.18
C THR A 97 -19.29 -0.28 -4.69
N VAL A 98 -18.53 -0.67 -5.71
CA VAL A 98 -17.73 0.25 -6.54
C VAL A 98 -17.91 -0.18 -8.00
N PRO A 99 -18.54 0.65 -8.84
CA PRO A 99 -17.85 1.84 -9.33
C PRO A 99 -18.72 3.10 -9.32
N GLY A 100 -18.07 4.25 -9.17
CA GLY A 100 -18.72 5.54 -9.39
C GLY A 100 -19.33 5.59 -10.79
N TRP A 101 -20.66 5.68 -10.86
CA TRP A 101 -21.48 6.57 -11.70
C TRP A 101 -22.92 6.53 -11.13
N LEU A 102 -23.36 7.63 -10.52
CA LEU A 102 -24.78 7.90 -10.28
C LEU A 102 -25.44 8.23 -11.63
N SER A 103 -26.52 7.53 -11.99
CA SER A 103 -27.38 7.81 -13.14
C SER A 103 -28.84 7.93 -12.69
N THR A 104 -29.57 8.89 -13.25
CA THR A 104 -30.77 9.56 -12.72
C THR A 104 -32.11 8.88 -13.01
N THR A 105 -33.04 9.06 -12.05
CA THR A 105 -34.51 9.24 -12.13
C THR A 105 -35.45 8.20 -12.77
N SER A 106 -36.41 7.81 -11.93
CA SER A 106 -37.86 7.60 -12.18
C SER A 106 -38.33 6.51 -13.14
N GLY A 107 -39.10 5.57 -12.56
CA GLY A 107 -40.12 4.74 -13.18
C GLY A 107 -40.99 4.16 -12.08
#